data_AF-A0A978SYK7-F1
#
_entry.id   AF-A0A978SYK7-F1
#
_cell.length_a   1.000
_cell.length_b   1.000
_cell.length_c   1.000
_cell.angle_alpha   90.00
_cell.angle_beta   90.00
_cell.angle_gamma   90.00
#
_symmetry.space_group_name_H-M   'P 1'
#
loop_
_entity.id
_entity.type
_entity.pdbx_description
1 polymer ?
#
loop_
_entity_poly.entity_id
_entity_poly.type
_entity_poly.pdbx_seq_one_letter_code
_entity_poly.pdbx_strand_id
1 'polypeptide(L)' 'MQQNNLYFYSESCELLTGEFAPILAVTPQTSVGKVISLMSSTQLSCALVVEAIAPASRLLGIFTERDVVRLAGKGE' A
#
# COMPACT_ATOMS: atom_id res chain seq x y z
N MET A 1 11.28 -8.06 -15.36
CA MET A 1 11.48 -8.01 -13.89
C MET A 1 10.09 -8.05 -13.27
N GLN A 2 9.74 -9.15 -12.59
CA GLN A 2 8.39 -9.41 -12.05
C GLN A 2 8.04 -8.38 -10.97
N GLN A 3 6.95 -7.63 -11.16
CA GLN A 3 6.38 -6.73 -10.16
C GLN A 3 5.51 -7.57 -9.22
N ASN A 4 6.08 -7.99 -8.08
CA ASN A 4 5.36 -8.60 -6.97
C ASN A 4 4.59 -7.51 -6.20
N ASN A 5 3.37 -7.20 -6.65
CA ASN A 5 2.43 -6.51 -5.77
C ASN A 5 1.90 -7.53 -4.77
N LEU A 6 2.32 -7.43 -3.51
CA LEU A 6 1.80 -8.25 -2.43
C LEU A 6 0.46 -7.65 -2.01
N TYR A 7 -0.64 -8.30 -2.40
CA TYR A 7 -1.94 -8.02 -1.81
C TYR A 7 -2.03 -8.78 -0.49
N PHE A 8 -2.26 -8.05 0.60
CA PHE A 8 -2.59 -8.67 1.89
C PHE A 8 -4.11 -8.77 2.00
N TYR A 9 -4.56 -9.84 2.64
CA TYR A 9 -5.96 -10.07 2.94
C TYR A 9 -6.14 -10.20 4.44
N SER A 10 -7.20 -9.60 4.97
CA SER A 10 -7.60 -9.71 6.37
C SER A 10 -8.84 -10.58 6.47
N GLU A 11 -8.79 -11.69 7.22
CA GLU A 11 -9.98 -12.49 7.56
C GLU A 11 -11.06 -11.63 8.24
N SER A 12 -10.68 -10.53 8.90
CA SER A 12 -11.63 -9.62 9.55
C SER A 12 -12.51 -8.84 8.56
N CYS A 13 -12.08 -8.66 7.31
CA CYS A 13 -12.89 -7.97 6.28
C CYS A 13 -14.03 -8.86 5.75
N GLU A 14 -13.83 -10.17 5.68
CA GLU A 14 -14.84 -11.13 5.19
C GLU A 14 -16.13 -11.07 6.02
N LEU A 15 -15.99 -10.91 7.33
CA LEU A 15 -17.11 -10.88 8.29
C LEU A 15 -18.00 -9.63 8.19
N LEU A 16 -17.53 -8.54 7.59
CA LEU A 16 -18.24 -7.25 7.57
C LEU A 16 -18.85 -6.91 6.21
N THR A 17 -18.25 -7.36 5.11
CA THR A 17 -18.67 -6.96 3.75
C THR A 17 -19.01 -8.14 2.83
N GLY A 18 -18.63 -9.38 3.18
CA GLY A 18 -18.75 -10.53 2.28
C GLY A 18 -17.86 -10.45 1.03
N GLU A 19 -16.99 -9.43 0.94
CA GLU A 19 -16.07 -9.20 -0.18
C GLU A 19 -14.64 -9.00 0.31
N PHE A 20 -13.69 -9.62 -0.38
CA PHE A 20 -12.25 -9.43 -0.17
C PHE A 20 -11.84 -8.02 -0.65
N ALA A 21 -11.67 -7.08 0.28
CA ALA A 21 -11.06 -5.80 -0.04
C ALA A 21 -9.54 -5.96 -0.17
N PRO A 22 -8.95 -5.77 -1.36
CA PRO A 22 -7.51 -5.91 -1.55
C PRO A 22 -6.78 -4.80 -0.79
N ILE A 23 -5.81 -5.16 0.05
CA ILE A 23 -4.90 -4.19 0.66
C ILE A 23 -3.66 -4.09 -0.21
N LEU A 24 -3.36 -2.88 -0.70
CA LEU A 24 -2.12 -2.60 -1.40
C LEU A 24 -0.97 -2.60 -0.41
N ALA A 25 0.05 -3.44 -0.63
CA ALA A 25 1.32 -3.33 0.08
C ALA A 25 2.49 -3.18 -0.88
N VAL A 26 3.46 -2.38 -0.44
CA VAL A 26 4.63 -1.97 -1.21
C VAL A 26 5.88 -2.05 -0.33
N THR A 27 7.04 -2.16 -0.97
CA THR A 27 8.32 -2.12 -0.25
C THR A 27 8.80 -0.67 -0.06
N PRO A 28 9.67 -0.37 0.92
CA PRO A 28 10.26 0.96 1.11
C PRO A 28 11.02 1.51 -0.11
N GLN A 29 11.46 0.62 -1.00
CA GLN A 29 12.17 0.98 -2.23
C GLN A 29 11.22 1.35 -3.37
N THR A 30 9.91 1.16 -3.20
CA THR A 30 8.91 1.56 -4.19
C THR A 30 8.82 3.08 -4.23
N SER A 31 9.01 3.68 -5.40
CA SER A 31 8.96 5.14 -5.53
C SER A 31 7.57 5.69 -5.23
N VAL A 32 7.50 6.88 -4.65
CA VAL A 32 6.23 7.56 -4.32
C VAL A 32 5.30 7.66 -5.54
N GLY A 33 5.82 8.06 -6.69
CA GLY A 33 5.03 8.16 -7.93
C GLY A 33 4.42 6.83 -8.36
N LYS A 34 5.12 5.70 -8.13
CA LYS A 34 4.59 4.36 -8.39
C LYS A 34 3.51 3.99 -7.37
N VAL A 35 3.68 4.31 -6.09
CA VAL A 35 2.66 4.08 -5.06
C VAL A 35 1.36 4.85 -5.39
N ILE A 36 1.47 6.13 -5.76
CA ILE A 36 0.33 6.97 -6.17
C ILE A 36 -0.38 6.36 -7.40
N SER A 37 0.39 5.93 -8.40
CA SER A 37 -0.16 5.31 -9.61
C SER A 37 -0.89 4.01 -9.30
N LEU A 38 -0.34 3.18 -8.40
CA LEU A 38 -0.98 1.95 -7.94
C LEU A 38 -2.28 2.26 -7.21
N MET A 39 -2.25 3.13 -6.20
CA MET A 39 -3.43 3.58 -5.45
C MET A 39 -4.56 4.08 -6.36
N SER A 40 -4.22 4.92 -7.34
CA SER A 40 -5.20 5.43 -8.33
C SER A 40 -5.77 4.32 -9.21
N SER A 41 -4.91 3.43 -9.74
CA SER A 41 -5.36 2.33 -10.62
C SER A 41 -6.21 1.28 -9.91
N THR A 42 -6.01 1.09 -8.60
CA THR A 42 -6.74 0.12 -7.79
C THR A 42 -7.89 0.74 -7.00
N GLN A 43 -8.10 2.06 -7.10
CA GLN A 43 -9.08 2.81 -6.30
C GLN A 43 -8.90 2.62 -4.79
N LEU A 44 -7.65 2.54 -4.31
CA LEU A 44 -7.30 2.39 -2.89
C LEU A 44 -6.70 3.69 -2.35
N SER A 45 -7.14 4.11 -1.16
CA SER A 45 -6.73 5.36 -0.52
C SER A 45 -5.46 5.24 0.34
N CYS A 46 -4.91 4.03 0.48
CA CYS A 46 -3.67 3.81 1.22
C CYS A 46 -2.88 2.60 0.72
N ALA A 47 -1.60 2.57 1.08
CA ALA A 47 -0.70 1.45 0.90
C ALA A 47 0.04 1.14 2.21
N LEU A 48 0.16 -0.14 2.56
CA LEU A 48 1.04 -0.58 3.63
C LEU A 48 2.48 -0.61 3.13
N VAL A 49 3.39 -0.01 3.88
CA VAL A 49 4.83 -0.08 3.60
C VAL A 49 5.40 -1.23 4.42
N VAL A 50 5.79 -2.31 3.75
CA VAL A 50 6.26 -3.55 4.36
C VAL A 50 7.68 -3.88 3.94
N GLU A 51 8.52 -4.25 4.91
CA GLU A 51 9.86 -4.76 4.65
C GLU A 51 9.89 -6.27 4.81
N ALA A 52 10.38 -6.98 3.79
CA ALA A 52 10.55 -8.42 3.85
C ALA A 52 11.78 -8.76 4.72
N ILE A 53 11.54 -9.33 5.90
CA ILE A 53 12.60 -9.71 6.84
C ILE A 53 12.39 -11.17 7.24
N ALA A 54 13.11 -12.10 6.59
CA ALA A 54 12.97 -13.52 6.87
C ALA A 54 13.07 -13.83 8.38
N PRO A 55 12.15 -14.62 8.96
CA PRO A 55 11.11 -15.43 8.30
C PRO A 55 9.77 -14.72 8.05
N ALA A 56 9.63 -13.43 8.36
CA ALA A 56 8.35 -12.70 8.33
C ALA A 56 8.42 -11.42 7.46
N SER A 57 7.37 -10.60 7.53
CA SER A 57 7.40 -9.23 7.01
C SER A 57 7.18 -8.27 8.17
N ARG A 58 7.87 -7.13 8.15
CA ARG A 58 7.73 -6.07 9.14
C ARG A 58 6.93 -4.92 8.53
N LEU A 59 5.83 -4.55 9.17
CA LEU A 59 5.11 -3.32 8.83
C LEU A 59 5.95 -2.12 9.30
N LEU A 60 6.30 -1.24 8.37
CA LEU A 60 7.05 -0.02 8.66
C LEU A 60 6.14 1.19 8.81
N GLY A 61 5.01 1.20 8.12
CA GLY A 61 4.04 2.28 8.21
C GLY A 61 2.96 2.18 7.14
N ILE A 62 2.21 3.28 7.02
CA ILE A 62 1.14 3.45 6.04
C ILE A 62 1.43 4.71 5.23
N PHE A 63 1.22 4.63 3.92
CA PHE A 63 1.20 5.76 3.01
C PHE A 63 -0.26 6.03 2.61
N THR A 64 -0.71 7.28 2.72
CA THR A 64 -2.12 7.66 2.52
C THR A 64 -2.26 8.80 1.52
N GLU A 65 -3.48 9.05 1.03
CA GLU A 65 -3.79 10.25 0.23
C GLU A 65 -3.37 11.56 0.91
N ARG A 66 -3.44 11.64 2.25
CA ARG A 66 -2.99 12.83 2.98
C ARG A 66 -1.49 13.07 2.82
N ASP A 67 -0.70 12.01 2.69
CA ASP A 67 0.73 12.12 2.44
C ASP A 67 1.01 12.63 1.03
N VAL A 68 0.21 12.21 0.04
CA VAL A 68 0.23 12.79 -1.32
C VAL A 68 -0.02 14.30 -1.30
N VAL A 69 -1.07 14.74 -0.59
CA VAL A 69 -1.39 16.18 -0.46
C VAL A 69 -0.25 16.95 0.20
N ARG A 70 0.36 16.39 1.26
CA ARG A 70 1.50 17.01 1.94
C ARG A 70 2.73 17.12 1.04
N LEU A 71 2.99 16.12 0.21
CA LEU A 71 4.11 16.13 -0.74
C LEU A 71 3.87 17.14 -1.87
N ALA A 72 2.65 17.18 -2.43
CA ALA A 72 2.28 18.14 -3.46
C ALA A 72 2.35 19.60 -2.96
N GLY A 73 1.93 19.84 -1.71
CA GLY A 73 2.00 21.16 -1.09
C GLY A 73 3.41 21.61 -0.69
N LYS A 74 4.40 20.70 -0.67
CA LYS A 74 5.79 21.03 -0.33
C LYS A 74 6.62 21.54 -1.50
N GLY A 75 6.13 21.45 -2.75
CA GLY A 75 6.82 21.99 -3.91
C GLY A 75 8.28 21.52 -4.01
N GLU A 76 8.48 20.22 -4.22
CA GLU A 76 9.78 19.66 -4.64
C GLU A 76 9.82 19.46 -6.15
#